data_AF-A0A7S1D9W4-F1
#
_entry.id   AF-A0A7S1D9W4-F1
#
_cell.length_a   1.000
_cell.length_b   1.000
_cell.length_c   1.000
_cell.angle_alpha   90.00
_cell.angle_beta   90.00
_cell.angle_gamma   90.00
#
_symmetry.space_group_name_H-M   'P 1'
#
loop_
_entity.id
_entity.type
_entity.pdbx_description
1 polymer ?
#
loop_
_entity_poly.entity_id
_entity_poly.type
_entity_poly.pdbx_seq_one_letter_code
_entity_poly.pdbx_strand_id
1 'polypeptide(L)'
;GLFFPKLMETCGNGRLRVFGKGQNLISVCYVDNYCHGLLCGADKLIPGSPILGKFYIVTDGPPQKFWSMINNAGMQLGFADLESKFHLPTTLLYAIAYICNVIGYLIGKKFKLNPFNVRMLTIHRYFSIENAKRDLEYQPLQEFDDAWQLTIDWFKENWLPGFLEETGIKPKQS
;
A
#
# COMPACT_ATOMS: atom_id res chain seq x y z
N GLY A 1 -11.46 -4.03 7.72
CA GLY A 1 -10.29 -4.85 7.36
C GLY A 1 -9.10 -3.96 7.11
N LEU A 2 -7.91 -4.47 7.40
CA LEU A 2 -6.63 -3.83 7.09
C LEU A 2 -6.44 -3.68 5.57
N PHE A 3 -5.63 -2.71 5.15
CA PHE A 3 -5.47 -2.34 3.74
C PHE A 3 -4.99 -3.48 2.86
N PHE A 4 -3.88 -4.14 3.21
CA PHE A 4 -3.25 -5.16 2.37
C PHE A 4 -4.06 -6.47 2.26
N PRO A 5 -4.58 -7.06 3.36
CA PRO A 5 -5.50 -8.20 3.27
C PRO A 5 -6.70 -7.90 2.37
N LYS A 6 -7.29 -6.70 2.47
CA LYS A 6 -8.46 -6.36 1.65
C LYS A 6 -8.13 -6.28 0.15
N LEU A 7 -6.92 -5.85 -0.19
CA LEU A 7 -6.45 -5.89 -1.57
C LEU A 7 -6.28 -7.33 -2.05
N MET A 8 -5.68 -8.21 -1.23
CA MET A 8 -5.48 -9.61 -1.57
C MET A 8 -6.82 -10.36 -1.70
N GLU A 9 -7.80 -10.11 -0.83
CA GLU A 9 -9.17 -10.62 -1.00
C GLU A 9 -9.76 -10.19 -2.35
N THR A 10 -9.62 -8.91 -2.69
CA THR A 10 -10.19 -8.35 -3.94
C THR A 10 -9.44 -8.91 -5.16
N CYS A 11 -8.14 -9.17 -5.02
CA CYS A 11 -7.28 -9.78 -6.03
C CYS A 11 -7.67 -11.24 -6.29
N GLY A 12 -7.75 -12.05 -5.22
CA GLY A 12 -8.12 -13.47 -5.27
C GLY A 12 -9.53 -13.68 -5.85
N ASN A 13 -10.48 -12.82 -5.48
CA ASN A 13 -11.83 -12.79 -6.07
C ASN A 13 -11.88 -12.30 -7.52
N GLY A 14 -10.73 -11.97 -8.13
CA GLY A 14 -10.66 -11.54 -9.53
C GLY A 14 -11.21 -10.14 -9.79
N ARG A 15 -11.52 -9.34 -8.75
CA ARG A 15 -12.17 -8.02 -8.86
C ARG A 15 -11.19 -6.86 -8.88
N LEU A 16 -9.95 -7.06 -8.43
CA LEU A 16 -8.95 -6.00 -8.39
C LEU A 16 -8.52 -5.62 -9.81
N ARG A 17 -8.33 -4.32 -10.03
CA ARG A 17 -7.90 -3.72 -11.31
C ARG A 17 -6.89 -2.63 -11.02
N VAL A 18 -5.91 -2.49 -11.91
CA VAL A 18 -4.97 -1.38 -11.90
C VAL A 18 -5.69 -0.09 -12.27
N PHE A 19 -5.41 0.99 -11.52
CA PHE A 19 -5.97 2.32 -11.79
C PHE A 19 -4.99 3.18 -12.60
N GLY A 20 -5.51 3.88 -13.60
CA GLY A 20 -4.70 4.70 -14.50
C GLY A 20 -3.63 3.90 -15.23
N LYS A 21 -2.41 4.45 -15.33
CA LYS A 21 -1.26 3.79 -15.96
C LYS A 21 -0.52 2.81 -15.02
N GLY A 22 -0.95 2.69 -13.77
CA GLY A 22 -0.30 1.82 -12.79
C GLY A 22 1.07 2.28 -12.29
N GLN A 23 1.51 3.50 -12.62
CA GLN A 23 2.87 3.98 -12.33
C GLN A 23 3.00 4.74 -11.00
N ASN A 24 1.96 4.78 -10.16
CA ASN A 24 2.02 5.50 -8.91
C ASN A 24 3.05 4.87 -7.95
N LEU A 25 3.87 5.74 -7.38
CA LEU A 25 4.95 5.40 -6.45
C LEU A 25 4.46 5.62 -5.02
N ILE A 26 4.79 4.70 -4.12
CA ILE A 26 4.45 4.81 -2.70
C ILE A 26 5.67 4.55 -1.83
N SER A 27 5.71 5.19 -0.66
CA SER A 27 6.59 4.73 0.41
C SER A 27 5.94 3.55 1.12
N VAL A 28 6.74 2.53 1.41
CA VAL A 28 6.38 1.41 2.27
C VAL A 28 7.26 1.43 3.52
N CYS A 29 6.79 0.81 4.58
CA CYS A 29 7.51 0.74 5.84
C CYS A 29 7.23 -0.61 6.48
N TYR A 30 8.23 -1.48 6.52
CA TYR A 30 8.18 -2.72 7.25
C TYR A 30 8.09 -2.45 8.75
N VAL A 31 7.39 -3.30 9.50
CA VAL A 31 7.09 -3.03 10.91
C VAL A 31 8.36 -2.91 11.75
N ASP A 32 9.40 -3.71 11.47
CA ASP A 32 10.65 -3.63 12.22
C ASP A 32 11.43 -2.35 11.89
N ASN A 33 11.39 -1.90 10.62
CA ASN A 33 11.98 -0.62 10.22
C ASN A 33 11.26 0.55 10.88
N TYR A 34 9.93 0.49 10.97
CA TYR A 34 9.13 1.48 11.69
C TYR A 34 9.50 1.51 13.18
N CYS A 35 9.53 0.36 13.84
CA CYS A 35 9.94 0.24 15.24
C CYS A 35 11.37 0.74 15.48
N HIS A 36 12.30 0.43 14.58
CA HIS A 36 13.67 0.92 14.63
C HIS A 36 13.73 2.45 14.56
N GLY A 37 12.97 3.06 13.64
CA GLY A 37 12.90 4.53 13.57
C GLY A 37 12.36 5.19 14.84
N LEU A 38 11.43 4.52 15.55
CA LEU A 38 10.97 4.98 16.87
C LEU A 38 12.08 4.89 17.92
N LEU A 39 12.86 3.81 17.93
CA LEU A 39 14.00 3.65 18.84
C LEU A 39 15.09 4.69 18.57
N CYS A 40 15.45 4.91 17.30
CA CYS A 40 16.37 5.99 16.91
C CYS A 40 15.87 7.37 17.38
N GLY A 41 14.56 7.62 17.28
CA GLY A 41 13.96 8.84 17.81
C GLY A 41 14.11 8.94 19.33
N ALA A 42 13.79 7.86 20.05
CA ALA A 42 13.85 7.80 21.51
C ALA A 42 15.27 8.04 22.04
N ASP A 43 16.30 7.46 21.41
CA ASP A 43 17.70 7.63 21.81
C ASP A 43 18.18 9.09 21.73
N LYS A 44 17.55 9.89 20.87
CA LYS A 44 17.88 11.31 20.69
C LYS A 44 17.00 12.25 21.53
N LEU A 45 16.04 11.73 22.32
CA LEU A 45 15.20 12.49 23.26
C LEU A 45 15.92 12.79 24.58
N ILE A 46 17.04 13.51 24.50
CA ILE A 46 17.82 13.96 25.67
C ILE A 46 17.72 15.48 25.89
N PRO A 47 17.85 15.98 27.14
CA PRO A 47 17.86 17.41 27.40
C PRO A 47 18.90 18.16 26.57
N GLY A 48 18.51 19.27 25.95
CA GLY A 48 19.40 20.08 25.11
C GLY A 48 19.61 19.53 23.68
N SER A 49 18.97 18.42 23.32
CA SER A 49 19.03 17.88 21.96
C SER A 49 18.45 18.88 20.94
N PRO A 50 19.16 19.20 19.84
CA PRO A 50 18.72 20.17 18.83
C PRO A 50 17.58 19.64 17.94
N ILE A 51 17.14 18.41 18.17
CA ILE A 51 16.11 17.75 17.38
C ILE A 51 14.75 17.66 18.09
N LEU A 52 14.68 18.09 19.37
CA LEU A 52 13.44 18.09 20.14
C LEU A 52 12.37 18.95 19.44
N GLY A 53 11.14 18.43 19.39
CA GLY A 53 9.99 19.10 18.76
C GLY A 53 9.95 19.05 17.23
N LYS A 54 10.93 18.40 16.58
CA LYS A 54 10.90 18.17 15.13
C LYS A 54 10.04 16.95 14.77
N PHE A 55 9.55 16.96 13.53
CA PHE A 55 8.79 15.86 12.94
C PHE A 55 9.64 15.11 11.91
N TYR A 56 9.53 13.78 11.93
CA TYR A 56 10.28 12.87 11.07
C TYR A 56 9.36 11.87 10.37
N ILE A 57 9.75 11.47 9.17
CA ILE A 57 9.10 10.40 8.41
C ILE A 57 10.07 9.22 8.33
N VAL A 58 9.56 8.03 8.57
CA VAL A 58 10.30 6.76 8.59
C VAL A 58 9.65 5.81 7.58
N THR A 59 10.45 5.31 6.64
CA THR A 59 10.06 4.38 5.56
C THR A 59 11.24 3.46 5.23
N ASP A 60 11.02 2.48 4.35
CA ASP A 60 12.06 1.54 3.87
C ASP A 60 13.01 2.16 2.84
N GLY A 61 13.13 3.49 2.81
CA GLY A 61 13.94 4.21 1.83
C GLY A 61 13.22 4.45 0.48
N PRO A 62 13.81 4.05 -0.66
CA PRO A 62 13.27 4.36 -2.00
C PRO A 62 11.82 3.92 -2.20
N PRO A 63 11.02 4.70 -2.97
CA PRO A 63 9.62 4.37 -3.18
C PRO A 63 9.43 3.21 -4.15
N GLN A 64 8.33 2.49 -3.95
CA GLN A 64 7.96 1.31 -4.74
C GLN A 64 6.82 1.60 -5.71
N LYS A 65 6.82 0.93 -6.87
CA LYS A 65 5.67 0.95 -7.79
C LYS A 65 4.53 0.16 -7.18
N PHE A 66 3.47 0.85 -6.77
CA PHE A 66 2.37 0.26 -6.02
C PHE A 66 1.76 -0.95 -6.73
N TRP A 67 1.40 -0.82 -7.99
CA TRP A 67 0.73 -1.91 -8.71
C TRP A 67 1.65 -3.07 -9.02
N SER A 68 2.92 -2.82 -9.34
CA SER A 68 3.91 -3.89 -9.51
C SER A 68 4.10 -4.70 -8.23
N MET A 69 4.18 -4.02 -7.08
CA MET A 69 4.25 -4.64 -5.76
C MET A 69 3.01 -5.49 -5.45
N ILE A 70 1.80 -4.93 -5.64
CA ILE A 70 0.54 -5.65 -5.40
C ILE A 70 0.36 -6.83 -6.36
N ASN A 71 0.75 -6.67 -7.63
CA ASN A 71 0.70 -7.74 -8.62
C ASN A 71 1.66 -8.87 -8.26
N ASN A 72 2.90 -8.54 -7.85
CA ASN A 72 3.87 -9.53 -7.38
C ASN A 72 3.30 -10.38 -6.24
N ALA A 73 2.73 -9.76 -5.20
CA ALA A 73 2.09 -10.51 -4.11
C ALA A 73 0.93 -11.39 -4.60
N GLY A 74 0.05 -10.86 -5.45
CA GLY A 74 -1.06 -11.63 -6.01
C GLY A 74 -0.59 -12.87 -6.77
N MET A 75 0.41 -12.73 -7.63
CA MET A 75 0.97 -13.86 -8.38
C MET A 75 1.66 -14.88 -7.47
N GLN A 76 2.41 -14.44 -6.46
CA GLN A 76 3.04 -15.34 -5.48
C GLN A 76 2.01 -16.10 -4.62
N LEU A 77 0.80 -15.56 -4.46
CA LEU A 77 -0.33 -16.23 -3.80
C LEU A 77 -1.18 -17.09 -4.76
N GLY A 78 -0.79 -17.21 -6.03
CA GLY A 78 -1.49 -18.02 -7.03
C GLY A 78 -2.72 -17.35 -7.65
N PHE A 79 -2.85 -16.03 -7.53
CA PHE A 79 -3.93 -15.25 -8.14
C PHE A 79 -3.60 -14.78 -9.55
N ALA A 80 -4.61 -14.30 -10.27
CA ALA A 80 -4.45 -13.84 -11.64
C ALA A 80 -3.64 -12.53 -11.73
N ASP A 81 -2.70 -12.50 -12.67
CA ASP A 81 -1.93 -11.31 -13.06
C ASP A 81 -2.86 -10.11 -13.30
N LEU A 82 -2.55 -9.00 -12.64
CA LEU A 82 -3.31 -7.75 -12.73
C LEU A 82 -2.99 -6.97 -14.00
N GLU A 83 -1.76 -7.07 -14.52
CA GLU A 83 -1.33 -6.37 -15.74
C GLU A 83 -2.00 -6.96 -16.99
N SER A 84 -2.41 -8.23 -16.92
CA SER A 84 -3.18 -8.89 -17.98
C SER A 84 -4.66 -8.44 -18.02
N LYS A 85 -5.13 -7.69 -17.02
CA LYS A 85 -6.53 -7.23 -16.91
C LYS A 85 -6.67 -5.83 -17.50
N PHE A 86 -7.90 -5.45 -17.83
CA PHE A 86 -8.18 -4.09 -18.28
C PHE A 86 -7.90 -3.06 -17.16
N HIS A 87 -6.98 -2.14 -17.40
CA HIS A 87 -6.70 -1.02 -16.50
C HIS A 87 -7.85 -0.03 -16.55
N LEU A 88 -8.28 0.48 -15.40
CA LEU A 88 -9.36 1.47 -15.33
C LEU A 88 -8.78 2.88 -15.57
N PRO A 89 -9.05 3.53 -16.71
CA PRO A 89 -8.46 4.81 -17.02
C PRO A 89 -8.87 5.88 -16.00
N THR A 90 -7.94 6.75 -15.63
CA THR A 90 -8.19 7.82 -14.65
C THR A 90 -9.33 8.75 -15.08
N THR A 91 -9.46 9.02 -16.38
CA THR A 91 -10.56 9.82 -16.95
C THR A 91 -11.92 9.18 -16.72
N LEU A 92 -12.04 7.86 -16.94
CA LEU A 92 -13.24 7.09 -16.65
C LEU A 92 -13.58 7.14 -15.15
N LEU A 93 -12.57 6.92 -14.29
CA LEU A 93 -12.77 6.96 -12.84
C LEU A 93 -13.26 8.34 -12.36
N TYR A 94 -12.68 9.44 -12.86
CA TYR A 94 -13.16 10.79 -12.53
C TYR A 94 -14.57 11.05 -13.04
N ALA A 95 -14.89 10.66 -14.28
CA ALA A 95 -16.24 10.83 -14.82
C ALA A 95 -17.30 10.16 -13.94
N ILE A 96 -17.08 8.90 -13.57
CA ILE A 96 -17.97 8.16 -12.65
C ILE A 96 -18.00 8.85 -11.28
N ALA A 97 -16.86 9.27 -10.76
CA ALA A 97 -16.77 9.93 -9.45
C ALA A 97 -17.56 11.24 -9.38
N TYR A 98 -17.54 12.07 -10.44
CA TYR A 98 -18.35 13.29 -10.50
C TYR A 98 -19.84 12.98 -10.58
N ILE A 99 -20.24 11.97 -11.37
CA ILE A 99 -21.63 11.52 -11.43
C ILE A 99 -22.09 11.05 -10.04
N CYS A 100 -21.29 10.22 -9.35
CA CYS A 100 -21.57 9.78 -7.99
C CYS A 100 -21.70 10.95 -7.00
N ASN A 101 -20.87 11.98 -7.12
CA ASN A 101 -20.98 13.17 -6.27
C ASN A 101 -22.28 13.93 -6.51
N VAL A 102 -22.70 14.13 -7.76
CA VAL A 102 -23.96 14.82 -8.09
C VAL A 102 -25.15 14.03 -7.57
N ILE A 103 -25.23 12.73 -7.88
CA ILE A 103 -26.31 11.87 -7.39
C ILE A 103 -26.31 11.86 -5.85
N GLY A 104 -25.13 11.70 -5.25
CA GLY A 104 -24.97 11.66 -3.80
C GLY A 104 -25.43 12.95 -3.11
N TYR A 105 -25.18 14.10 -3.73
CA TYR A 105 -25.70 15.38 -3.27
C TYR A 105 -27.23 15.42 -3.33
N LEU A 106 -27.84 14.96 -4.43
CA LEU A 106 -29.31 14.96 -4.61
C LEU A 106 -30.03 14.04 -3.61
N ILE A 107 -29.45 12.89 -3.26
CA ILE A 107 -30.08 11.91 -2.36
C ILE A 107 -29.53 11.96 -0.91
N GLY A 108 -28.67 12.93 -0.59
CA GLY A 108 -28.06 13.05 0.74
C GLY A 108 -27.14 11.89 1.15
N LYS A 109 -26.53 11.18 0.19
CA LYS A 109 -25.69 9.99 0.43
C LYS A 109 -24.28 10.18 -0.10
N LYS A 110 -23.27 9.82 0.69
CA LYS A 110 -21.87 9.80 0.23
C LYS A 110 -21.52 8.46 -0.40
N PHE A 111 -21.01 8.50 -1.62
CA PHE A 111 -20.49 7.31 -2.32
C PHE A 111 -19.02 7.07 -1.98
N LYS A 112 -18.62 5.78 -2.02
CA LYS A 112 -17.21 5.39 -1.85
C LYS A 112 -16.32 5.92 -2.97
N LEU A 113 -16.82 6.01 -4.20
CA LEU A 113 -16.07 6.62 -5.29
C LEU A 113 -16.43 8.10 -5.36
N ASN A 114 -15.42 8.95 -5.20
CA ASN A 114 -15.51 10.40 -5.33
C ASN A 114 -14.17 10.93 -5.86
N PRO A 115 -14.09 12.18 -6.35
CA PRO A 115 -12.89 12.70 -6.99
C PRO A 115 -11.66 12.70 -6.08
N PHE A 116 -11.85 12.91 -4.77
CA PHE A 116 -10.76 12.82 -3.79
C PHE A 116 -10.18 11.40 -3.73
N ASN A 117 -11.02 10.38 -3.69
CA ASN A 117 -10.57 8.99 -3.69
C ASN A 117 -9.89 8.60 -5.00
N VAL A 118 -10.39 9.05 -6.16
CA VAL A 118 -9.71 8.84 -7.45
C VAL A 118 -8.31 9.47 -7.44
N ARG A 119 -8.18 10.70 -6.94
CA ARG A 119 -6.88 11.36 -6.78
C ARG A 119 -5.96 10.52 -5.89
N MET A 120 -6.40 10.14 -4.70
CA MET A 120 -5.58 9.36 -3.76
C MET A 120 -5.12 8.00 -4.31
N LEU A 121 -5.93 7.38 -5.18
CA LEU A 121 -5.61 6.12 -5.84
C LEU A 121 -4.61 6.24 -7.00
N THR A 122 -4.37 7.45 -7.51
CA THR A 122 -3.61 7.66 -8.76
C THR A 122 -2.35 8.51 -8.59
N ILE A 123 -2.24 9.29 -7.52
CA ILE A 123 -1.05 10.12 -7.25
C ILE A 123 0.14 9.31 -6.74
N HIS A 124 1.34 9.81 -6.99
CA HIS A 124 2.51 9.40 -6.23
C HIS A 124 2.37 9.87 -4.77
N ARG A 125 2.64 8.98 -3.82
CA ARG A 125 2.56 9.25 -2.39
C ARG A 125 3.74 8.60 -1.67
N TYR A 126 4.89 9.20 -1.86
CA TYR A 126 6.12 8.84 -1.16
C TYR A 126 6.73 10.07 -0.51
N PHE A 127 7.60 9.84 0.46
CA PHE A 127 8.15 10.88 1.31
C PHE A 127 9.67 10.77 1.38
N SER A 128 10.33 11.91 1.57
CA SER A 128 11.75 11.96 1.88
C SER A 128 11.97 11.62 3.36
N ILE A 129 12.94 10.75 3.62
CA ILE A 129 13.38 10.37 4.97
C ILE A 129 14.73 11.00 5.34
N GLU A 130 15.20 11.98 4.56
CA GLU A 130 16.54 12.56 4.74
C GLU A 130 16.72 13.25 6.10
N ASN A 131 15.64 13.82 6.66
CA ASN A 131 15.68 14.35 8.02
C ASN A 131 15.89 13.26 9.07
N ALA A 132 15.24 12.09 8.91
CA ALA A 132 15.42 10.97 9.83
C ALA A 132 16.83 10.39 9.73
N LYS A 133 17.36 10.23 8.51
CA LYS A 133 18.75 9.78 8.30
C LYS A 133 19.78 10.72 8.92
N ARG A 134 19.62 12.03 8.72
CA ARG A 134 20.59 13.03 9.19
C ARG A 134 20.52 13.26 10.70
N ASP A 135 19.31 13.42 11.23
CA ASP A 135 19.13 13.87 12.62
C ASP A 135 18.99 12.69 13.60
N LEU A 136 18.37 11.59 13.16
CA LEU A 136 18.14 10.40 14.00
C LEU A 136 19.14 9.27 13.72
N GLU A 137 20.02 9.45 12.73
CA GLU A 137 20.93 8.39 12.23
C GLU A 137 20.17 7.13 11.78
N TYR A 138 18.90 7.28 11.42
CA TYR A 138 18.03 6.17 11.02
C TYR A 138 18.46 5.62 9.66
N GLN A 139 18.55 4.29 9.57
CA GLN A 139 18.58 3.54 8.31
C GLN A 139 17.62 2.34 8.43
N PRO A 140 16.91 1.94 7.37
CA PRO A 140 16.11 0.72 7.39
C PRO A 140 16.96 -0.49 7.80
N LEU A 141 16.47 -1.31 8.73
CA LEU A 141 17.11 -2.56 9.13
C LEU A 141 16.98 -3.64 8.05
N GLN A 142 15.84 -3.66 7.38
CA GLN A 142 15.54 -4.57 6.27
C GLN A 142 15.33 -3.80 4.98
N GLU A 143 15.89 -4.31 3.89
CA GLU A 143 15.58 -3.83 2.56
C GLU A 143 14.17 -4.25 2.13
N PHE A 144 13.61 -3.53 1.16
CA PHE A 144 12.25 -3.75 0.72
C PHE A 144 12.00 -5.19 0.24
N ASP A 145 12.89 -5.75 -0.58
CA ASP A 145 12.67 -7.05 -1.20
C ASP A 145 12.62 -8.18 -0.14
N ASP A 146 13.51 -8.14 0.85
CA ASP A 146 13.54 -9.10 1.96
C ASP A 146 12.28 -8.99 2.83
N ALA A 147 11.94 -7.77 3.25
CA ALA A 147 10.75 -7.49 4.07
C ALA A 147 9.45 -7.85 3.33
N TRP A 148 9.41 -7.64 2.02
CA TRP A 148 8.27 -7.98 1.19
C TRP A 148 8.11 -9.50 1.06
N GLN A 149 9.22 -10.23 0.90
CA GLN A 149 9.19 -11.68 0.86
C GLN A 149 8.70 -12.28 2.19
N LEU A 150 9.20 -11.79 3.33
CA LEU A 150 8.69 -12.16 4.66
C LEU A 150 7.19 -11.92 4.81
N THR A 151 6.72 -10.77 4.30
CA THR A 151 5.29 -10.44 4.30
C THR A 151 4.48 -11.45 3.48
N ILE A 152 4.95 -11.82 2.29
CA ILE A 152 4.26 -12.78 1.42
C ILE A 152 4.24 -14.18 2.03
N ASP A 153 5.35 -14.63 2.59
CA ASP A 153 5.44 -15.97 3.18
C ASP A 153 4.54 -16.09 4.41
N TRP A 154 4.46 -15.04 5.25
CA TRP A 154 3.46 -14.97 6.31
C TRP A 154 2.03 -15.10 5.76
N PHE A 155 1.72 -14.43 4.64
CA PHE A 155 0.40 -14.56 4.01
C PHE A 155 0.12 -15.97 3.48
N LYS A 156 1.11 -16.65 2.88
CA LYS A 156 0.97 -18.02 2.40
C LYS A 156 0.65 -18.99 3.54
N GLU A 157 1.29 -18.81 4.69
CA GLU A 157 1.16 -19.70 5.85
C GLU A 157 -0.09 -19.41 6.68
N ASN A 158 -0.42 -18.13 6.90
CA ASN A 158 -1.38 -17.72 7.94
C ASN A 158 -2.69 -17.17 7.40
N TRP A 159 -2.69 -16.56 6.21
CA TRP A 159 -3.88 -15.89 5.66
C TRP A 159 -4.53 -16.67 4.51
N LEU A 160 -3.71 -17.16 3.58
CA LEU A 160 -4.16 -17.81 2.35
C LEU A 160 -5.00 -19.07 2.61
N PRO A 161 -4.65 -19.99 3.53
CA PRO A 161 -5.44 -21.20 3.76
C PRO A 161 -6.89 -20.89 4.17
N GLY A 162 -7.07 -19.97 5.12
CA GLY A 162 -8.40 -19.55 5.57
C GLY A 162 -9.19 -18.82 4.48
N PHE A 163 -8.52 -17.98 3.68
CA PHE A 163 -9.18 -17.32 2.55
C PHE A 163 -9.67 -18.31 1.49
N LEU A 164 -8.87 -19.33 1.16
CA LEU A 164 -9.25 -20.34 0.17
C LEU A 164 -10.38 -21.25 0.69
N GLU A 165 -10.36 -21.61 1.98
CA GLU A 165 -11.43 -22.36 2.62
C GLU A 165 -12.76 -21.59 2.59
N GLU A 166 -12.74 -20.30 2.96
CA GLU A 166 -13.94 -19.46 2.98
C GLU A 166 -14.53 -19.24 1.58
N THR A 167 -13.67 -19.05 0.58
CA THR A 167 -14.11 -18.65 -0.77
C THR A 167 -14.28 -19.82 -1.75
N GLY A 168 -13.73 -20.99 -1.44
CA GLY A 168 -13.70 -22.15 -2.35
C GLY A 168 -12.86 -21.92 -3.61
N ILE A 169 -12.08 -20.84 -3.68
CA ILE A 169 -11.20 -20.53 -4.80
C ILE A 169 -10.06 -21.54 -4.82
N LYS A 170 -9.80 -22.13 -5.98
CA LYS A 170 -8.61 -22.97 -6.19
C LYS A 170 -7.48 -22.09 -6.71
N PRO A 171 -6.28 -22.10 -6.09
CA PRO A 171 -5.13 -21.41 -6.65
C PRO A 171 -4.84 -21.95 -8.06
N LYS A 172 -4.35 -21.09 -8.96
CA LYS A 172 -3.83 -21.58 -10.23
C LYS A 172 -2.64 -22.50 -9.94
N GLN A 173 -2.73 -23.76 -10.38
CA GLN A 173 -1.56 -24.62 -10.47
C GLN A 173 -0.60 -23.97 -11.47
N SER A 174 0.62 -23.68 -11.01
CA SER A 174 1.74 -23.23 -11.85
C SER A 174 2.18 -24.33 -12.81
#